data_AF-A0A2K4HQV9-F1
#
_entry.id   AF-A0A2K4HQV9-F1
#
_cell.length_a   1.000
_cell.length_b   1.000
_cell.length_c   1.000
_cell.angle_alpha   90.00
_cell.angle_beta   90.00
_cell.angle_gamma   90.00
#
_symmetry.space_group_name_H-M   'P 1'
#
loop_
_entity.id
_entity.type
_entity.pdbx_description
1 polymer ?
#
loop_
_entity_poly.entity_id
_entity_poly.type
_entity_poly.pdbx_seq_one_letter_code
_entity_poly.pdbx_strand_id
1 'polypeptide(L)' 'MTEPAPLSRPQLRRMLRKARRALTPSEQRKAAQGLYRQLAQHPLFRRAKHISLYLPTDGEIDPRLLLRAAQRRGKATYLP' A
#
# COMPACT_ATOMS: atom_id res chain seq x y z
N MET A 1 21.17 0.68 30.74
CA MET A 1 20.76 0.00 29.49
C MET A 1 20.72 1.06 28.41
N THR A 2 21.67 1.03 27.48
CA THR A 2 21.80 2.04 26.42
C THR A 2 20.86 1.69 25.28
N GLU A 3 19.86 2.53 25.01
CA GLU A 3 19.08 2.44 23.78
C GLU A 3 20.00 2.62 22.57
N PRO A 4 19.91 1.76 21.54
CA PRO A 4 20.67 1.98 20.32
C PRO A 4 20.21 3.30 19.68
N ALA A 5 21.17 4.10 19.21
CA ALA A 5 20.88 5.35 18.51
C ALA A 5 19.88 5.11 17.36
N PRO A 6 18.90 6.01 17.16
CA PRO A 6 17.87 5.82 16.15
C PRO A 6 18.48 5.71 14.75
N LEU A 7 18.00 4.75 13.96
CA LEU A 7 18.43 4.56 12.57
C LEU A 7 18.27 5.87 11.79
N SER A 8 19.26 6.21 10.98
CA SER A 8 19.10 7.29 9.98
C SER A 8 17.97 6.95 8.99
N ARG A 9 17.36 7.97 8.39
CA ARG A 9 16.28 7.77 7.39
C ARG A 9 16.67 6.79 6.26
N PRO A 10 17.89 6.85 5.68
CA PRO A 10 18.32 5.87 4.68
C PRO A 10 18.41 4.43 5.23
N GLN A 11 18.94 4.26 6.44
CA GLN A 11 19.04 2.95 7.10
C GLN A 11 17.66 2.36 7.37
N LEU A 12 16.73 3.17 7.88
CA LEU A 12 15.35 2.75 8.11
C LEU A 12 14.65 2.33 6.81
N ARG A 13 14.78 3.12 5.72
CA ARG A 13 14.21 2.75 4.42
C ARG A 13 14.77 1.43 3.89
N ARG A 14 16.08 1.21 4.01
CA ARG A 14 16.73 -0.04 3.60
C ARG A 14 16.19 -1.24 4.40
N MET A 15 16.05 -1.07 5.71
CA MET A 15 15.49 -2.09 6.59
C MET A 15 14.04 -2.44 6.21
N LEU A 16 13.17 -1.44 6.05
CA LEU A 16 11.77 -1.65 5.67
C LEU A 16 11.64 -2.29 4.28
N ARG A 17 12.46 -1.89 3.31
CA ARG A 17 12.48 -2.53 1.98
C ARG A 17 12.89 -3.99 2.06
N LYS A 18 13.91 -4.32 2.88
CA LYS A 18 14.32 -5.72 3.11
C LYS A 18 13.18 -6.53 3.73
N ALA A 19 12.50 -5.98 4.73
CA ALA A 19 11.36 -6.63 5.37
C ALA A 19 10.21 -6.90 4.37
N ARG A 20 9.85 -5.92 3.53
CA ARG A 20 8.82 -6.10 2.49
C ARG A 20 9.18 -7.16 1.46
N ARG A 21 10.42 -7.16 0.97
CA ARG A 21 10.91 -8.15 0.00
C ARG A 21 10.98 -9.58 0.56
N ALA A 22 11.06 -9.72 1.88
CA ALA A 22 11.06 -11.03 2.54
C ALA A 22 9.66 -11.65 2.65
N LEU A 23 8.58 -10.87 2.44
CA LEU A 23 7.22 -11.40 2.46
C LEU A 23 6.98 -12.32 1.26
N THR A 24 6.38 -13.48 1.52
CA THR A 24 5.94 -14.40 0.48
C THR A 24 4.84 -13.77 -0.38
N PRO A 25 4.65 -14.24 -1.63
CA PRO A 25 3.54 -13.78 -2.47
C PRO A 25 2.16 -13.96 -1.81
N SER A 26 1.98 -14.96 -0.95
CA SER A 26 0.73 -15.21 -0.23
C SER A 26 0.48 -14.13 0.84
N GLU A 27 1.51 -13.79 1.62
CA GLU A 27 1.43 -12.74 2.64
C GLU A 27 1.14 -11.37 2.01
N GLN A 28 1.80 -11.05 0.90
CA GLN A 28 1.55 -9.81 0.16
C GLN A 28 0.10 -9.75 -0.36
N ARG A 29 -0.43 -10.85 -0.91
CA ARG A 29 -1.83 -10.94 -1.35
C ARG A 29 -2.80 -10.78 -0.18
N LYS A 30 -2.53 -11.43 0.96
CA LYS A 30 -3.37 -11.31 2.17
C LYS A 30 -3.37 -9.86 2.68
N ALA A 31 -2.22 -9.20 2.69
CA ALA A 31 -2.11 -7.79 3.04
C ALA A 31 -2.90 -6.89 2.08
N ALA A 32 -2.75 -7.06 0.76
CA ALA A 32 -3.49 -6.30 -0.24
C ALA A 32 -5.01 -6.47 -0.12
N GLN A 33 -5.48 -7.69 0.18
CA GLN A 33 -6.90 -7.94 0.47
C GLN A 33 -7.36 -7.23 1.75
N GLY A 34 -6.53 -7.23 2.80
CA GLY A 34 -6.80 -6.50 4.04
C GLY A 34 -6.96 -5.00 3.81
N LEU A 35 -6.02 -4.40 3.07
CA LEU A 35 -6.07 -3.00 2.66
C LEU A 35 -7.36 -2.68 1.90
N TYR A 36 -7.72 -3.53 0.93
CA TYR A 36 -8.96 -3.38 0.18
C TYR A 36 -10.20 -3.39 1.10
N ARG A 37 -10.31 -4.35 2.03
CA ARG A 37 -11.46 -4.47 2.94
C ARG A 37 -11.65 -3.21 3.79
N GLN A 38 -10.54 -2.62 4.26
CA GLN A 38 -10.56 -1.39 5.04
C GLN A 38 -10.92 -0.18 4.19
N LEU A 39 -10.20 0.06 3.10
CA LEU A 39 -10.31 1.31 2.33
C LEU A 39 -11.53 1.35 1.42
N ALA A 40 -11.98 0.23 0.85
CA ALA A 40 -13.14 0.22 -0.05
C ALA A 40 -14.45 0.66 0.65
N GLN A 41 -14.47 0.52 1.98
CA GLN A 41 -15.59 0.90 2.85
C GLN A 41 -15.42 2.29 3.47
N HIS A 42 -14.19 2.83 3.45
CA HIS A 42 -13.90 4.10 4.08
C HIS A 42 -14.67 5.27 3.42
N PRO A 43 -15.28 6.20 4.19
CA PRO A 43 -16.07 7.29 3.64
C PRO A 43 -15.30 8.15 2.63
N LEU A 44 -14.01 8.41 2.86
CA LEU A 44 -13.17 9.17 1.92
C LEU A 44 -13.09 8.49 0.55
N PHE A 45 -12.86 7.18 0.51
CA PHE A 45 -12.81 6.44 -0.76
C PHE A 45 -14.18 6.42 -1.44
N ARG A 46 -15.27 6.27 -0.68
CA ARG A 46 -16.64 6.26 -1.22
C ARG A 46 -16.98 7.61 -1.88
N ARG A 47 -16.66 8.73 -1.23
CA ARG A 47 -16.98 10.09 -1.71
C ARG A 47 -16.02 10.62 -2.78
N ALA A 48 -14.78 10.14 -2.83
CA ALA A 48 -13.78 10.62 -3.79
C ALA A 48 -14.25 10.41 -5.25
N LYS A 49 -14.14 11.46 -6.08
CA LYS A 49 -14.39 11.39 -7.53
C LYS A 49 -13.11 11.11 -8.32
N HIS A 50 -11.97 11.56 -7.79
CA HIS A 50 -10.63 11.46 -8.37
C HIS A 50 -9.71 10.77 -7.37
N ILE A 51 -8.97 9.75 -7.80
CA ILE A 51 -8.06 8.98 -6.94
C ILE A 51 -6.75 8.75 -7.68
N SER A 52 -5.64 9.20 -7.09
CA SER A 52 -4.30 8.80 -7.52
C SER A 52 -3.85 7.57 -6.74
N LEU A 53 -3.25 6.61 -7.43
CA LEU A 53 -2.64 5.42 -6.85
C LEU A 53 -1.24 5.25 -7.42
N TYR A 54 -0.43 4.38 -6.82
CA TYR A 54 0.91 4.06 -7.30
C TYR A 54 0.97 2.65 -7.88
N LEU A 55 2.04 2.38 -8.66
CA LEU A 55 2.41 1.04 -9.08
C LEU A 55 3.32 0.42 -8.00
N PRO A 56 2.95 -0.73 -7.40
CA PRO A 56 3.71 -1.28 -6.27
C PRO A 56 5.08 -1.78 -6.72
N THR A 57 6.11 -1.51 -5.92
CA THR A 57 7.49 -1.97 -6.14
C THR A 57 8.07 -2.62 -4.89
N ASP A 58 9.11 -3.45 -5.01
CA ASP A 58 9.88 -3.94 -3.86
C ASP A 58 9.05 -4.57 -2.71
N GLY A 59 7.99 -5.31 -3.03
CA GLY A 59 7.10 -5.93 -2.03
C GLY A 59 6.18 -4.93 -1.32
N GLU A 60 6.00 -3.73 -1.88
CA GLU A 60 4.94 -2.81 -1.45
C GLU A 60 3.56 -3.42 -1.59
N ILE A 61 2.64 -2.94 -0.75
CA ILE A 61 1.28 -3.44 -0.73
C ILE A 61 0.58 -3.10 -2.03
N ASP A 62 0.02 -4.10 -2.70
CA ASP A 62 -0.58 -3.91 -4.03
C ASP A 62 -1.95 -3.19 -3.93
N PRO A 63 -2.10 -1.96 -4.45
CA PRO A 63 -3.37 -1.23 -4.40
C PRO A 63 -4.34 -1.60 -5.55
N ARG A 64 -4.00 -2.55 -6.44
CA ARG A 64 -4.80 -2.86 -7.65
C ARG A 64 -6.24 -3.27 -7.36
N LEU A 65 -6.52 -3.87 -6.20
CA LEU A 65 -7.90 -4.17 -5.79
C LEU A 65 -8.72 -2.89 -5.59
N LEU A 66 -8.11 -1.85 -5.00
CA LEU A 66 -8.75 -0.54 -4.84
C LEU A 66 -8.86 0.21 -6.16
N LEU A 67 -7.82 0.16 -7.00
CA LEU A 67 -7.87 0.73 -8.36
C LEU A 67 -9.08 0.17 -9.13
N ARG A 68 -9.22 -1.16 -9.20
CA ARG A 68 -10.35 -1.82 -9.87
C ARG A 68 -11.70 -1.44 -9.27
N ALA A 69 -11.78 -1.30 -7.95
CA ALA A 69 -13.01 -0.89 -7.29
C ALA A 69 -13.35 0.58 -7.54
N ALA A 70 -12.34 1.46 -7.66
CA ALA A 70 -12.54 2.86 -8.03
C ALA A 70 -13.06 2.97 -9.46
N GLN A 71 -12.42 2.27 -10.41
CA GLN A 71 -12.84 2.23 -11.82
C GLN A 71 -14.26 1.70 -11.98
N ARG A 72 -14.62 0.59 -11.31
CA ARG A 72 -16.00 0.06 -11.33
C ARG A 72 -17.05 1.01 -10.76
N ARG A 73 -16.64 1.96 -9.89
CA ARG A 73 -17.52 3.00 -9.34
C ARG A 73 -17.49 4.29 -10.16
N GLY A 74 -16.94 4.26 -11.38
CA GLY A 74 -16.88 5.41 -12.29
C GLY A 74 -15.96 6.53 -11.80
N LYS A 75 -15.01 6.25 -10.92
CA LYS A 75 -14.06 7.25 -10.41
C LYS A 75 -12.93 7.46 -11.43
N ALA A 76 -12.47 8.69 -11.57
CA ALA A 76 -11.26 8.99 -12.33
C ALA A 76 -10.03 8.50 -11.55
N THR A 77 -9.21 7.67 -12.18
CA THR A 77 -8.03 7.07 -11.55
C THR A 77 -6.75 7.49 -12.27
N TYR A 78 -5.73 7.84 -11.49
CA TYR A 78 -4.44 8.30 -12.00
C TYR A 78 -3.33 7.39 -11.47
N LEU A 79 -2.37 7.08 -12.35
CA LEU A 79 -1.16 6.34 -12.01
C LEU A 79 0.05 7.18 -12.49
N PRO A 80 1.16 7.21 -11.73
CA PRO A 80 2.44 7.71 -12.19
C PRO A 80 2.96 6.97 -13.43
#